data_AF-A0A1C5QUX1-F1
#
_entry.id   AF-A0A1C5QUX1-F1
#
_cell.length_a   1.000
_cell.length_b   1.000
_cell.length_c   1.000
_cell.angle_alpha   90.00
_cell.angle_beta   90.00
_cell.angle_gamma   90.00
#
_symmetry.space_group_name_H-M   'P 1'
#
loop_
_entity.id
_entity.type
_entity.pdbx_description
1 polymer ?
#
loop_
_entity_poly.entity_id
_entity_poly.type
_entity_poly.pdbx_seq_one_letter_code
_entity_poly.pdbx_strand_id
1 'polypeptide(L)'
;MGFFARFQLWLQRFMYGRNGPDQLSLVILIVYLVFYLVAQIFRWPILAIVSLALLGWCFFRMLSRNVTARGKENQAFLSFFRRLKSHSNQQKSFRQDKDHRYYKCPKCGNILRVPRGKGKIEIKCPVCKTEFIKKT
;
A
#
# COMPACT_ATOMS: atom_id res chain seq x y z
N MET A 1 3.11 -31.99 -21.50
CA MET A 1 3.40 -31.09 -20.35
C MET A 1 4.92 -31.01 -20.17
N GLY A 2 5.54 -29.86 -20.45
CA GLY A 2 6.99 -29.70 -20.35
C GLY A 2 7.53 -29.81 -18.91
N PHE A 3 8.83 -30.10 -18.77
CA PHE A 3 9.52 -30.20 -17.48
C PHE A 3 9.27 -28.99 -16.58
N PHE A 4 9.37 -27.78 -17.14
CA PHE A 4 9.12 -26.52 -16.42
C PHE A 4 7.70 -26.41 -15.85
N ALA A 5 6.68 -26.87 -16.59
CA ALA A 5 5.30 -26.85 -16.11
C ALA A 5 5.08 -27.83 -14.95
N ARG A 6 5.72 -29.01 -14.98
CA ARG A 6 5.67 -29.98 -13.87
C ARG A 6 6.37 -29.43 -12.62
N PHE A 7 7.51 -28.77 -12.80
CA PHE A 7 8.23 -28.11 -11.71
C PHE A 7 7.42 -26.98 -11.08
N GLN A 8 6.78 -26.12 -11.90
CA GLN A 8 5.93 -25.05 -11.40
C GLN A 8 4.73 -25.57 -10.59
N LEU A 9 4.06 -26.62 -11.07
CA LEU A 9 2.94 -27.24 -10.34
C LEU A 9 3.40 -27.87 -9.03
N TRP A 10 4.58 -28.49 -9.01
CA TRP A 10 5.19 -29.02 -7.80
C TRP A 10 5.49 -27.90 -6.79
N LEU A 11 6.08 -26.78 -7.25
CA LEU A 11 6.40 -25.62 -6.42
C LEU A 11 5.13 -24.97 -5.85
N GLN A 12 4.07 -24.85 -6.64
CA GLN A 12 2.77 -24.34 -6.21
C GLN A 12 2.14 -25.23 -5.13
N ARG A 13 2.17 -26.56 -5.30
CA ARG A 13 1.71 -27.51 -4.28
C ARG A 13 2.55 -27.43 -3.01
N PHE A 14 3.87 -27.25 -3.14
CA PHE A 14 4.75 -27.07 -2.00
C PHE A 14 4.49 -25.73 -1.28
N MET A 15 4.15 -24.66 -1.98
CA MET A 15 3.81 -23.36 -1.37
C MET A 15 2.37 -23.28 -0.86
N TYR A 16 1.51 -24.25 -1.19
CA TYR A 16 0.13 -24.27 -0.75
C TYR A 16 0.03 -24.31 0.79
N GLY A 17 -0.72 -23.37 1.37
CA GLY A 17 -0.90 -23.25 2.82
C GLY A 17 0.28 -22.65 3.60
N ARG A 18 1.28 -22.08 2.93
CA ARG A 18 2.38 -21.31 3.55
C ARG A 18 2.18 -19.82 3.31
N ASN A 19 2.93 -18.98 4.03
CA ASN A 19 2.82 -17.52 3.91
C ASN A 19 3.25 -17.02 2.52
N GLY A 20 4.33 -17.56 1.97
CA GLY A 20 4.89 -17.09 0.70
C GLY A 20 5.56 -15.71 0.84
N PRO A 21 5.85 -15.02 -0.28
CA PRO A 21 6.49 -13.71 -0.27
C PRO A 21 5.50 -12.59 0.06
N ASP A 22 5.74 -11.90 1.18
CA ASP A 22 4.99 -10.73 1.64
C ASP A 22 5.83 -9.43 1.59
N GLN A 23 5.18 -8.27 1.74
CA GLN A 23 5.82 -6.95 1.67
C GLN A 23 6.91 -6.76 2.75
N LEU A 24 6.67 -7.25 3.96
CA LEU A 24 7.67 -7.24 5.02
C LEU A 24 8.89 -8.12 4.66
N SER A 25 8.66 -9.32 4.12
CA SER A 25 9.77 -10.18 3.66
C SER A 25 10.57 -9.55 2.52
N LEU A 26 9.93 -8.83 1.60
CA LEU A 26 10.62 -8.08 0.54
C LEU A 26 11.50 -6.96 1.14
N VAL A 27 11.00 -6.24 2.14
CA VAL A 27 11.80 -5.22 2.84
C VAL A 27 12.98 -5.84 3.58
N ILE A 28 12.78 -6.96 4.28
CA ILE A 28 13.88 -7.69 4.94
C ILE A 28 14.92 -8.12 3.91
N LEU A 29 14.50 -8.59 2.74
CA LEU A 29 15.40 -8.98 1.65
C LEU A 29 16.21 -7.79 1.11
N ILE A 30 15.60 -6.62 0.97
CA ILE A 30 16.30 -5.39 0.57
C ILE A 30 17.33 -4.99 1.65
N VAL A 31 16.94 -5.00 2.93
CA VAL A 31 17.84 -4.67 4.05
C VAL A 31 19.01 -5.65 4.10
N TYR A 32 18.75 -6.94 3.91
CA TYR A 32 19.78 -7.96 3.76
C TYR A 32 20.76 -7.58 2.64
N LEU A 33 20.26 -7.26 1.44
CA LEU A 33 21.11 -6.95 0.29
C LEU A 33 21.98 -5.72 0.54
N VAL A 34 21.43 -4.68 1.15
CA VAL A 34 22.20 -3.49 1.55
C VAL A 34 23.27 -3.85 2.57
N PHE A 35 22.92 -4.58 3.63
CA PHE A 35 23.88 -4.94 4.68
C PHE A 35 24.96 -5.88 4.17
N TYR A 36 24.62 -6.81 3.29
CA TYR A 36 25.57 -7.70 2.64
C TYR A 36 26.58 -6.89 1.81
N LEU A 37 26.11 -5.98 0.95
CA LEU A 37 27.01 -5.15 0.12
C LEU A 37 27.93 -4.27 0.99
N VAL A 38 27.39 -3.63 2.03
CA VAL A 38 28.19 -2.85 2.98
C VAL A 38 29.21 -3.75 3.69
N ALA A 39 28.81 -4.93 4.16
CA ALA A 39 29.73 -5.86 4.82
C ALA A 39 30.88 -6.29 3.91
N GLN A 40 30.62 -6.48 2.61
CA GLN A 40 31.66 -6.81 1.62
C GLN A 40 32.62 -5.64 1.38
N ILE A 41 32.10 -4.41 1.24
CA ILE A 41 32.92 -3.22 0.99
C ILE A 41 33.85 -2.92 2.17
N PHE A 42 33.30 -2.94 3.39
CA PHE A 42 34.05 -2.61 4.61
C PHE A 42 34.77 -3.82 5.23
N ARG A 43 34.57 -5.03 4.68
CA ARG A 43 35.08 -6.31 5.20
C ARG A 43 34.73 -6.54 6.68
N TRP A 44 33.50 -6.21 7.06
CA TRP A 44 33.02 -6.35 8.44
C TRP A 44 32.33 -7.71 8.64
N PRO A 45 32.99 -8.69 9.28
CA PRO A 45 32.47 -10.06 9.41
C PRO A 45 31.19 -10.12 10.26
N ILE A 46 31.08 -9.23 11.26
CA ILE A 46 29.89 -9.13 12.11
C ILE A 46 28.67 -8.74 11.27
N LEU A 47 28.81 -7.74 10.40
CA LEU A 47 27.73 -7.28 9.54
C LEU A 47 27.35 -8.35 8.51
N ALA A 48 28.32 -9.13 8.03
CA ALA A 48 28.07 -10.27 7.16
C ALA A 48 27.23 -11.35 7.87
N ILE A 49 27.53 -11.70 9.13
CA ILE A 49 26.73 -12.64 9.93
C ILE A 49 25.31 -12.10 10.15
N VAL A 50 25.17 -10.82 10.47
CA VAL A 50 23.84 -10.18 10.62
C VAL A 50 23.05 -10.25 9.33
N SER A 51 23.68 -9.99 8.18
CA SER A 51 23.02 -10.10 6.87
C SER A 51 22.53 -11.55 6.62
N LEU A 52 23.35 -12.55 6.93
CA LEU A 52 22.97 -13.95 6.78
C LEU A 52 21.81 -14.33 7.72
N ALA A 53 21.81 -13.81 8.95
CA ALA A 53 20.71 -14.00 9.89
C ALA A 53 19.39 -13.39 9.38
N LEU A 54 19.43 -12.20 8.78
CA LEU A 54 18.27 -11.57 8.14
C LEU A 54 17.73 -12.40 6.98
N LEU A 55 18.62 -12.95 6.15
CA LEU A 55 18.24 -13.83 5.05
C LEU A 55 17.57 -15.11 5.58
N GLY A 56 18.16 -15.75 6.59
CA GLY A 56 17.57 -16.93 7.25
C GLY A 56 16.19 -16.65 7.83
N TRP A 57 16.03 -15.50 8.50
CA TRP A 57 14.74 -15.04 9.01
C TRP A 57 13.70 -14.81 7.91
N CYS A 58 14.11 -14.24 6.77
CA CYS A 58 13.24 -14.06 5.60
C CYS A 58 12.73 -15.41 5.08
N PHE A 59 13.59 -16.41 4.91
CA PHE A 59 13.18 -17.75 4.49
C PHE A 59 12.28 -18.43 5.52
N PHE A 60 12.60 -18.31 6.81
CA PHE A 60 11.75 -18.83 7.88
C PHE A 60 10.33 -18.24 7.82
N ARG A 61 10.19 -16.93 7.61
CA ARG A 61 8.89 -16.28 7.42
C ARG A 61 8.15 -16.78 6.19
N MET A 62 8.82 -16.88 5.04
CA MET A 62 8.21 -17.33 3.79
C MET A 62 7.71 -18.78 3.88
N LEU A 63 8.47 -19.65 4.56
CA LEU A 63 8.17 -21.07 4.71
C LEU A 63 7.25 -21.38 5.90
N SER A 64 6.98 -20.40 6.78
CA SER A 64 6.10 -20.55 7.93
C SER A 64 4.68 -20.94 7.50
N ARG A 65 4.13 -21.96 8.19
CA ARG A 65 2.74 -22.42 8.02
C ARG A 65 1.72 -21.56 8.76
N ASN A 66 2.16 -20.70 9.68
CA ASN A 66 1.26 -19.84 10.45
C ASN A 66 0.94 -18.53 9.69
N VAL A 67 0.09 -18.63 8.67
CA VAL A 67 -0.24 -17.51 7.77
C VAL A 67 -0.99 -16.40 8.50
N THR A 68 -1.85 -16.73 9.47
CA THR A 68 -2.66 -15.73 10.20
C THR A 68 -1.78 -14.84 11.09
N ALA A 69 -0.83 -15.41 11.83
CA ALA A 69 0.11 -14.64 12.63
C ALA A 69 1.00 -13.75 11.75
N ARG A 70 1.55 -14.29 10.66
CA ARG A 70 2.41 -13.53 9.73
C ARG A 70 1.64 -12.42 8.99
N GLY A 71 0.37 -12.67 8.68
CA GLY A 71 -0.55 -11.66 8.17
C GLY A 71 -0.71 -10.47 9.12
N LYS A 72 -0.87 -10.72 10.43
CA LYS A 72 -0.94 -9.65 11.45
C LYS A 72 0.36 -8.83 11.53
N GLU A 73 1.52 -9.49 11.51
CA GLU A 73 2.83 -8.82 11.49
C GLU A 73 2.98 -7.91 10.26
N ASN A 74 2.63 -8.41 9.07
CA ASN A 74 2.70 -7.63 7.85
C ASN A 74 1.70 -6.46 7.87
N GLN A 75 0.49 -6.65 8.40
CA GLN A 75 -0.48 -5.56 8.56
C GLN A 75 -0.02 -4.48 9.54
N ALA A 76 0.62 -4.86 10.65
CA ALA A 76 1.21 -3.92 11.62
C ALA A 76 2.38 -3.14 11.00
N PHE A 77 3.23 -3.81 10.23
CA PHE A 77 4.27 -3.16 9.44
C PHE A 77 3.67 -2.14 8.45
N LEU A 78 2.62 -2.54 7.72
CA LEU A 78 1.97 -1.67 6.76
C LEU A 78 1.21 -0.52 7.40
N SER A 79 0.59 -0.67 8.56
CA SER A 79 -0.05 0.45 9.25
C SER A 79 0.98 1.48 9.70
N PHE A 80 2.14 1.04 10.20
CA PHE A 80 3.26 1.91 10.54
C PHE A 80 3.79 2.67 9.31
N PHE A 81 4.09 1.96 8.22
CA PHE A 81 4.55 2.58 6.96
C PHE A 81 3.49 3.47 6.33
N ARG A 82 2.20 3.09 6.40
CA ARG A 82 1.10 3.95 5.94
C ARG A 82 1.00 5.22 6.75
N ARG A 83 1.22 5.20 8.06
CA ARG A 83 1.23 6.42 8.89
C ARG A 83 2.34 7.37 8.45
N LEU A 84 3.53 6.85 8.19
CA LEU A 84 4.66 7.64 7.65
C LEU A 84 4.35 8.19 6.25
N LYS A 85 3.66 7.43 5.41
CA LYS A 85 3.29 7.84 4.03
C LYS A 85 1.98 8.65 3.96
N SER A 86 1.20 8.71 5.04
CA SER A 86 -0.16 9.28 5.07
C SER A 86 -0.18 10.76 4.71
N HIS A 87 0.85 11.52 5.09
CA HIS A 87 1.02 12.91 4.69
C HIS A 87 1.02 13.11 3.16
N SER A 88 1.50 12.12 2.40
CA SER A 88 1.51 12.17 0.92
C SER A 88 0.16 11.78 0.31
N ASN A 89 -0.62 10.89 0.93
CA ASN A 89 -1.90 10.42 0.38
C ASN A 89 -3.04 11.42 0.58
N GLN A 90 -3.06 12.18 1.68
CA GLN A 90 -3.99 13.31 1.81
C GLN A 90 -3.74 14.33 0.69
N GLN A 91 -2.48 14.63 0.37
CA GLN A 91 -2.15 15.50 -0.77
C GLN A 91 -2.62 14.94 -2.12
N LYS A 92 -2.67 13.61 -2.30
CA LYS A 92 -3.20 12.99 -3.52
C LYS A 92 -4.73 13.06 -3.61
N SER A 93 -5.47 12.89 -2.51
CA SER A 93 -6.93 13.09 -2.53
C SER A 93 -7.30 14.54 -2.79
N PHE A 94 -6.60 15.51 -2.17
CA PHE A 94 -6.75 16.93 -2.49
C PHE A 94 -6.39 17.26 -3.95
N ARG A 95 -5.44 16.54 -4.55
CA ARG A 95 -5.07 16.68 -5.97
C ARG A 95 -6.04 15.98 -6.93
N GLN A 96 -6.82 14.99 -6.49
CA GLN A 96 -7.87 14.33 -7.28
C GLN A 96 -9.21 15.10 -7.22
N ASP A 97 -9.41 15.97 -6.23
CA ASP A 97 -10.50 16.96 -6.21
C ASP A 97 -10.29 18.12 -7.22
N LYS A 98 -9.62 17.87 -8.34
CA LYS A 98 -9.53 18.81 -9.46
C LYS A 98 -10.84 18.88 -10.24
N ASP A 99 -11.57 17.78 -10.32
CA ASP A 99 -12.77 17.69 -11.16
C ASP A 99 -14.03 18.22 -10.49
N HIS A 100 -14.00 18.50 -9.18
CA HIS A 100 -15.19 18.84 -8.40
C HIS A 100 -14.98 20.07 -7.52
N ARG A 101 -15.99 20.94 -7.46
CA ARG A 101 -16.09 22.10 -6.57
C ARG A 101 -17.19 21.85 -5.55
N TYR A 102 -16.98 22.37 -4.35
CA TYR A 102 -17.92 22.22 -3.24
C TYR A 102 -18.61 23.56 -3.00
N TYR A 103 -19.94 23.57 -3.02
CA TYR A 103 -20.76 24.74 -2.71
C TYR A 103 -21.64 24.46 -1.50
N LYS A 104 -21.79 25.45 -0.63
CA LYS A 104 -22.78 25.38 0.46
C LYS A 104 -24.14 25.82 -0.06
N CYS A 105 -25.18 25.06 0.27
CA CYS A 105 -26.55 25.47 0.01
C CYS A 105 -26.90 26.71 0.84
N PRO A 106 -27.50 27.76 0.25
CA PRO A 106 -27.85 28.98 0.97
C PRO A 106 -28.97 28.78 2.02
N LYS A 107 -29.80 27.74 1.87
CA LYS A 107 -30.96 27.51 2.74
C LYS A 107 -30.67 26.54 3.89
N CYS A 108 -30.05 25.38 3.61
CA CYS A 108 -29.81 24.35 4.61
C CYS A 108 -28.33 24.16 5.00
N GLY A 109 -27.41 24.90 4.37
CA GLY A 109 -25.98 24.80 4.66
C GLY A 109 -25.30 23.51 4.20
N ASN A 110 -26.03 22.54 3.63
CA ASN A 110 -25.45 21.28 3.18
C ASN A 110 -24.44 21.50 2.04
N ILE A 111 -23.35 20.72 2.03
CA ILE A 111 -22.26 20.83 1.06
C ILE A 111 -22.59 19.99 -0.17
N LEU A 112 -22.69 20.64 -1.32
CA LEU A 112 -23.00 20.03 -2.61
C LEU A 112 -21.71 19.89 -3.42
N ARG A 113 -21.47 18.69 -3.93
CA ARG A 113 -20.36 18.37 -4.84
C ARG A 113 -20.81 18.58 -6.28
N VAL A 114 -20.06 19.38 -7.04
CA VAL A 114 -20.45 19.82 -8.38
C VAL A 114 -19.25 19.76 -9.33
N PRO A 115 -19.36 19.27 -10.58
CA PRO A 115 -18.23 19.18 -11.51
C PRO A 115 -17.70 20.56 -11.91
N ARG A 116 -16.37 20.73 -12.01
CA ARG A 116 -15.72 21.97 -12.47
C ARG A 116 -15.77 22.12 -13.98
N GLY A 117 -15.68 23.36 -14.48
CA GLY A 117 -15.52 23.65 -15.91
C GLY A 117 -16.80 23.65 -16.74
N LYS A 118 -17.99 23.64 -16.10
CA LYS A 118 -19.29 23.65 -16.80
C LYS A 118 -19.88 25.06 -16.96
N GLY A 119 -19.19 26.11 -16.48
CA GLY A 119 -19.65 27.49 -16.62
C GLY A 119 -20.77 27.83 -15.64
N LYS A 120 -21.84 28.49 -16.11
CA LYS A 120 -23.02 28.77 -15.28
C LYS A 120 -23.88 27.52 -15.18
N ILE A 121 -24.08 27.04 -13.97
CA ILE A 121 -24.86 25.84 -13.71
C ILE A 121 -25.91 26.10 -12.63
N GLU A 122 -27.05 25.47 -12.80
CA GLU A 122 -28.12 25.43 -11.81
C GLU A 122 -27.88 24.23 -10.89
N ILE A 123 -27.73 24.51 -9.60
CA ILE A 123 -27.46 23.51 -8.58
C ILE A 123 -28.72 23.32 -7.75
N LYS A 124 -29.28 22.10 -7.79
CA LYS A 124 -30.42 21.70 -6.98
C LYS A 124 -29.96 20.96 -5.72
N CYS A 125 -30.34 21.45 -4.55
CA CYS A 125 -30.02 20.78 -3.30
C CYS A 125 -30.89 19.52 -3.11
N PRO A 126 -30.32 18.33 -2.79
CA PRO A 126 -31.11 17.11 -2.57
C PRO A 126 -31.91 17.15 -1.26
N VAL A 127 -31.52 18.01 -0.30
CA VAL A 127 -32.16 18.09 1.03
C VAL A 127 -33.32 19.08 1.02
N CYS A 128 -33.07 20.33 0.64
CA CYS A 128 -34.08 21.40 0.71
C CYS A 128 -34.72 21.75 -0.65
N LYS A 129 -34.33 21.04 -1.72
CA LYS A 129 -34.81 21.23 -3.10
C LYS A 129 -34.64 22.66 -3.65
N THR A 130 -33.88 23.51 -2.97
CA THR A 130 -33.63 24.88 -3.40
C THR A 130 -32.64 24.87 -4.56
N GLU A 131 -32.99 25.61 -5.61
CA GLU A 131 -32.23 25.78 -6.84
C GLU A 131 -31.50 27.13 -6.79
N PHE A 132 -30.23 27.14 -7.18
CA PHE A 132 -29.43 28.37 -7.24
C PHE A 132 -28.35 28.28 -8.33
N ILE A 133 -28.07 29.41 -8.96
CA ILE A 133 -27.12 29.49 -10.07
C ILE A 133 -25.75 29.93 -9.55
N LYS A 134 -24.72 29.14 -9.84
CA LYS A 134 -23.31 29.50 -9.58
C LYS A 134 -22.46 29.20 -10.80
N LYS A 135 -21.37 29.96 -10.94
CA LYS A 135 -20.34 29.70 -11.94
C LYS A 135 -19.31 28.74 -11.34
N THR A 136 -19.10 27.60 -11.98
CA THR A 136 -18.08 26.61 -11.60
C THR A 136 -16.68 27.02 -12.00
#